data_AF-A0A0P9DDG8-F1
#
_entry.id   AF-A0A0P9DDG8-F1
#
_cell.length_a   1.000
_cell.length_b   1.000
_cell.length_c   1.000
_cell.angle_alpha   90.00
_cell.angle_beta   90.00
_cell.angle_gamma   90.00
#
_symmetry.space_group_name_H-M   'P 1'
#
loop_
_entity.id
_entity.type
_entity.pdbx_description
1 polymer ?
#
loop_
_entity_poly.entity_id
_entity_poly.type
_entity_poly.pdbx_seq_one_letter_code
_entity_poly.pdbx_strand_id
1 'polypeptide(L)' 'MEDIDSWMEKLEQAEEQIAAAHTVLAELQSELKDAGRKKDMMAIAEVVDRLARYGRLFEDIRSSWTEST' A
#
# COMPACT_ATOMS: atom_id res chain seq x y z
N MET A 1 6.63 -24.34 9.66
CA MET A 1 5.31 -23.75 9.94
C MET A 1 5.49 -22.52 10.82
N GLU A 2 6.20 -22.61 11.97
CA GLU A 2 6.62 -21.43 12.77
C GLU A 2 7.27 -20.29 11.96
N ASP A 3 8.12 -20.61 10.97
CA ASP A 3 8.74 -19.57 10.13
C ASP A 3 7.74 -18.87 9.20
N ILE A 4 6.72 -19.60 8.70
CA ILE A 4 5.70 -19.04 7.80
C ILE A 4 4.79 -18.09 8.57
N ASP A 5 4.39 -18.44 9.80
CA ASP A 5 3.57 -17.58 10.65
C ASP A 5 4.28 -16.25 10.94
N SER A 6 5.58 -16.30 11.28
CA SER A 6 6.39 -15.08 11.50
C SER A 6 6.55 -14.23 10.23
N TRP A 7 6.64 -14.85 9.05
CA TRP A 7 6.71 -14.12 7.78
C TRP A 7 5.36 -13.49 7.41
N MET A 8 4.25 -14.19 7.64
CA MET A 8 2.90 -13.66 7.45
C MET A 8 2.66 -12.43 8.32
N GLU A 9 3.01 -12.49 9.62
CA GLU A 9 2.88 -11.34 10.52
C GLU A 9 3.65 -10.11 10.03
N LYS A 10 4.88 -10.29 9.54
CA LYS A 10 5.69 -9.18 8.98
C LYS A 10 5.08 -8.61 7.71
N LEU A 11 4.50 -9.46 6.87
CA LEU A 11 3.87 -9.03 5.63
C LEU A 11 2.56 -8.27 5.90
N GLU A 12 1.74 -8.76 6.83
CA GLU A 12 0.53 -8.08 7.30
C GLU A 12 0.86 -6.71 7.91
N GLN A 13 1.91 -6.62 8.76
CA GLN A 13 2.36 -5.32 9.29
C GLN A 13 2.80 -4.35 8.20
N ALA A 14 3.44 -4.84 7.13
CA ALA A 14 3.82 -4.02 6.00
C ALA A 14 2.61 -3.58 5.17
N GLU A 15 1.63 -4.46 4.96
CA GLU A 15 0.35 -4.17 4.31
C GLU A 15 -0.39 -3.05 5.04
N GLU A 16 -0.52 -3.13 6.36
CA GLU A 16 -1.17 -2.11 7.20
C GLU A 16 -0.50 -0.74 7.05
N GLN A 17 0.84 -0.69 7.12
CA GLN A 17 1.59 0.56 6.99
C GLN A 17 1.45 1.17 5.59
N ILE A 18 1.47 0.35 4.54
CA ILE A 18 1.27 0.81 3.15
C ILE A 18 -0.16 1.30 2.96
N ALA A 19 -1.17 0.60 3.48
CA ALA A 19 -2.57 1.01 3.40
C ALA A 19 -2.82 2.34 4.12
N ALA A 20 -2.21 2.54 5.30
CA ALA A 20 -2.26 3.80 6.02
C ALA A 20 -1.61 4.94 5.24
N ALA A 21 -0.39 4.73 4.72
CA ALA A 21 0.31 5.73 3.91
C ALA A 21 -0.44 6.07 2.61
N HIS A 22 -1.01 5.05 1.94
CA HIS A 22 -1.82 5.23 0.74
C HIS A 22 -3.04 6.10 1.02
N THR A 23 -3.78 5.81 2.10
CA THR A 23 -4.98 6.57 2.48
C THR A 23 -4.66 8.05 2.68
N VAL A 24 -3.65 8.35 3.51
CA VAL A 24 -3.23 9.73 3.79
C VAL A 24 -2.79 10.46 2.52
N LEU A 25 -2.01 9.81 1.66
CA LEU A 25 -1.50 10.45 0.43
C LEU A 25 -2.58 10.61 -0.64
N ALA A 26 -3.54 9.69 -0.72
CA ALA A 26 -4.68 9.79 -1.64
C ALA A 26 -5.62 10.93 -1.23
N GLU A 27 -5.89 11.08 0.07
CA GLU A 27 -6.64 12.22 0.61
C GLU A 27 -5.92 13.54 0.30
N LEU A 28 -4.63 13.64 0.61
CA LEU A 28 -3.82 14.82 0.29
C LEU A 28 -3.83 15.12 -1.22
N GLN A 29 -3.73 14.10 -2.07
CA GLN A 29 -3.79 14.28 -3.52
C GLN A 29 -5.14 14.88 -3.95
N SER A 30 -6.25 14.45 -3.35
CA SER A 30 -7.58 15.02 -3.59
C SER A 30 -7.65 16.48 -3.12
N GLU A 31 -7.18 16.79 -1.92
CA GLU A 31 -7.16 18.17 -1.40
C GLU A 31 -6.33 19.10 -2.28
N LEU A 32 -5.17 18.64 -2.76
CA LEU A 32 -4.32 19.41 -3.69
C LEU A 32 -5.01 19.64 -5.03
N LYS A 33 -5.78 18.67 -5.52
CA LYS A 33 -6.59 18.83 -6.73
C LYS A 33 -7.66 19.90 -6.55
N ASP A 34 -8.38 19.86 -5.43
CA ASP A 34 -9.45 20.82 -5.10
C ASP A 34 -8.90 22.23 -4.86
N ALA A 35 -7.70 22.33 -4.28
CA ALA A 35 -6.98 23.60 -4.11
C ALA A 35 -6.30 24.12 -5.41
N GLY A 36 -6.42 23.41 -6.53
CA GLY A 36 -5.80 23.81 -7.81
C GLY A 36 -4.27 23.66 -7.87
N ARG A 37 -3.65 22.95 -6.91
CA ARG A 37 -2.20 22.74 -6.77
C ARG A 37 -1.72 21.59 -7.68
N LYS A 38 -1.91 21.74 -8.99
CA LYS A 38 -1.67 20.68 -10.00
C LYS A 38 -0.26 20.06 -9.94
N LYS A 39 0.80 20.87 -9.73
CA LYS A 39 2.18 20.38 -9.68
C LYS A 39 2.41 19.47 -8.47
N ASP A 40 1.92 19.87 -7.31
CA ASP A 40 2.06 19.12 -6.06
C ASP A 40 1.24 17.82 -6.13
N MET A 41 0.01 17.90 -6.64
CA MET A 41 -0.86 16.74 -6.89
C MET A 41 -0.18 15.71 -7.82
N MET A 42 0.44 16.16 -8.91
CA MET A 42 1.16 15.25 -9.84
C MET A 42 2.41 14.65 -9.20
N ALA A 43 3.13 15.38 -8.35
CA ALA A 43 4.33 14.87 -7.67
C ALA A 43 4.00 13.70 -6.72
N ILE A 44 2.80 13.70 -6.12
CA ILE A 44 2.36 12.65 -5.19
C ILE A 44 1.66 11.49 -5.91
N ALA A 45 1.11 11.73 -7.11
CA ALA A 45 0.34 10.74 -7.87
C ALA A 45 1.09 9.41 -8.09
N GLU A 46 2.37 9.47 -8.46
CA GLU A 46 3.16 8.25 -8.67
C GLU A 46 3.31 7.43 -7.38
N VAL A 47 3.47 8.10 -6.24
CA VAL A 47 3.63 7.44 -4.94
C VAL A 47 2.32 6.75 -4.54
N VAL A 48 1.17 7.42 -4.71
CA VAL A 48 -0.16 6.83 -4.45
C VAL A 48 -0.36 5.57 -5.29
N ASP A 49 -0.13 5.65 -6.61
CA ASP A 49 -0.28 4.50 -7.50
C ASP A 49 0.68 3.35 -7.15
N ARG A 50 1.89 3.68 -6.69
CA ARG A 50 2.91 2.68 -6.31
C ARG A 50 2.55 1.98 -5.00
N LEU A 51 2.05 2.71 -4.00
CA LEU A 51 1.57 2.11 -2.75
C LEU A 51 0.38 1.18 -3.00
N ALA A 52 -0.57 1.57 -3.85
CA ALA A 52 -1.68 0.69 -4.24
C ALA A 52 -1.21 -0.60 -4.93
N ARG A 53 -0.12 -0.52 -5.72
CA ARG A 53 0.50 -1.70 -6.34
C ARG A 53 1.19 -2.60 -5.32
N TYR A 54 1.88 -2.02 -4.33
CA TYR A 54 2.53 -2.81 -3.28
C TYR A 54 1.53 -3.53 -2.38
N GLY A 55 0.40 -2.90 -2.04
CA GLY A 55 -0.68 -3.57 -1.29
C GLY A 55 -1.16 -4.84 -1.98
N ARG A 56 -1.45 -4.78 -3.29
CA ARG A 56 -1.83 -5.97 -4.09
C ARG A 56 -0.73 -7.02 -4.15
N LEU A 57 0.52 -6.60 -4.36
CA LEU A 57 1.66 -7.53 -4.42
C LEU A 57 1.81 -8.32 -3.12
N PHE A 58 1.61 -7.68 -1.97
CA PHE A 58 1.76 -8.34 -0.67
C PHE A 58 0.59 -9.28 -0.40
N GLU A 59 -0.63 -8.89 -0.77
CA GLU A 59 -1.80 -9.76 -0.71
C GLU A 59 -1.61 -11.03 -1.56
N ASP A 60 -1.07 -10.89 -2.77
CA ASP A 60 -0.74 -12.00 -3.66
C ASP A 60 0.31 -12.94 -3.03
N ILE A 61 1.37 -12.37 -2.42
CA ILE A 61 2.41 -13.16 -1.73
C ILE A 61 1.80 -13.92 -0.54
N ARG A 62 1.01 -13.24 0.31
CA ARG A 62 0.35 -13.86 1.46
C ARG A 62 -0.56 -15.00 1.02
N SER A 63 -1.34 -14.80 -0.04
CA SER A 63 -2.20 -15.83 -0.63
C SER A 63 -1.40 -17.03 -1.15
N SER A 64 -0.24 -16.80 -1.76
CA SER A 64 0.61 -17.91 -2.25
C SER A 64 1.13 -18.82 -1.13
N TRP A 65 1.30 -18.29 0.08
CA TRP A 65 1.75 -19.06 1.24
C TRP A 65 0.60 -19.86 1.86
N THR A 66 -0.63 -19.36 1.79
CA THR A 66 -1.82 -20.03 2.34
C THR A 66 -2.44 -21.04 1.37
N GLU A 67 -2.36 -20.82 0.05
CA GLU A 67 -2.82 -21.77 -0.98
C GLU A 67 -1.95 -23.04 -1.06
N SER A 68 -0.73 -22.99 -0.55
CA SER A 68 0.22 -24.11 -0.55
C SER A 68 0.16 -24.98 0.71
N THR A 69 -0.78 -24.71 1.63
CA THR A 69 -1.01 -25.44 2.89
C THR A 69 -2.29 -26.26 2.84
#